data_AF-A0A644ZHT0-F1
#
_entry.id   AF-A0A644ZHT0-F1
#
_cell.length_a   1.000
_cell.length_b   1.000
_cell.length_c   1.000
_cell.angle_alpha   90.00
_cell.angle_beta   90.00
_cell.angle_gamma   90.00
#
_symmetry.space_group_name_H-M   'P 1'
#
loop_
_entity.id
_entity.type
_entity.pdbx_description
1 polymer ?
#
loop_
_entity_poly.entity_id
_entity_poly.type
_entity_poly.pdbx_seq_one_letter_code
_entity_poly.pdbx_strand_id
1 'polypeptide(L)' 'MQSKKELLIRTATRLYSIGMDLDCAKEKLRKLVNNGVSFDSSQMMNAYNEYKALEEQWSSLEAEYLDLRDDICYKKELA' A
#
# COMPACT_ATOMS: atom_id res chain seq x y z
N MET A 1 -20.86 -8.49 -14.24
CA MET A 1 -19.52 -8.21 -14.80
C MET A 1 -19.18 -6.79 -14.36
N GLN A 2 -18.17 -6.60 -13.51
CA GLN A 2 -17.76 -5.23 -13.12
C GLN A 2 -17.07 -4.55 -14.30
N SER A 3 -17.35 -3.27 -14.50
CA SER A 3 -16.62 -2.50 -15.52
C SER A 3 -15.18 -2.27 -15.05
N LYS A 4 -14.22 -2.17 -15.99
CA LYS A 4 -12.82 -1.85 -15.64
C LYS A 4 -12.71 -0.56 -14.79
N LYS A 5 -13.61 0.41 -15.01
CA LYS A 5 -13.68 1.66 -14.24
C LYS A 5 -14.11 1.43 -12.78
N GLU A 6 -15.07 0.55 -12.53
CA GLU A 6 -15.46 0.19 -11.15
C GLU A 6 -14.32 -0.53 -10.42
N LEU A 7 -13.61 -1.41 -11.13
CA LEU A 7 -12.44 -2.09 -10.59
C LEU A 7 -11.34 -1.07 -10.23
N LEU A 8 -11.04 -0.12 -11.12
CA LEU A 8 -10.08 0.95 -10.87
C LEU A 8 -10.43 1.77 -9.61
N ILE A 9 -11.70 2.15 -9.44
CA ILE A 9 -12.15 2.90 -8.26
C ILE A 9 -11.99 2.05 -6.98
N ARG A 10 -12.35 0.77 -7.02
CA ARG A 10 -12.18 -0.14 -5.88
C ARG A 10 -10.71 -0.32 -5.50
N THR A 11 -9.84 -0.49 -6.49
CA THR A 11 -8.39 -0.61 -6.29
C THR A 11 -7.82 0.67 -5.69
N ALA A 12 -8.25 1.85 -6.16
CA ALA A 12 -7.88 3.14 -5.54
C ALA A 12 -8.33 3.26 -4.08
N THR A 13 -9.55 2.83 -3.76
CA THR A 13 -10.03 2.84 -2.36
C THR A 13 -9.21 1.91 -1.48
N ARG A 14 -8.84 0.72 -1.97
CA ARG A 14 -7.97 -0.20 -1.24
C ARG A 14 -6.57 0.36 -1.03
N LEU A 15 -6.00 1.00 -2.06
CA LEU A 15 -4.72 1.72 -1.93
C LEU A 15 -4.82 2.75 -0.82
N TYR A 16 -5.84 3.60 -0.82
CA TYR A 16 -6.04 4.59 0.25
C TYR A 16 -6.04 3.96 1.65
N SER A 17 -6.77 2.86 1.86
CA SER A 17 -6.77 2.15 3.14
C SER A 17 -5.39 1.61 3.53
N ILE A 18 -4.68 0.92 2.62
CA ILE A 18 -3.33 0.40 2.89
C ILE A 18 -2.35 1.55 3.16
N GLY A 19 -2.52 2.70 2.51
CA GLY A 19 -1.71 3.89 2.75
C GLY A 19 -1.85 4.43 4.18
N MET A 20 -3.08 4.46 4.69
CA MET A 20 -3.33 4.83 6.09
C MET A 20 -2.66 3.86 7.07
N ASP A 21 -2.74 2.55 6.78
CA ASP A 21 -2.10 1.52 7.62
C ASP A 21 -0.57 1.64 7.57
N LEU A 22 0.01 1.92 6.38
CA LEU A 22 1.44 2.19 6.21
C LEU A 22 1.91 3.40 7.02
N ASP A 23 1.16 4.49 7.00
CA ASP A 23 1.50 5.68 7.77
C ASP A 23 1.45 5.40 9.28
N CYS A 24 0.46 4.62 9.73
CA CYS A 24 0.41 4.13 11.11
C CYS A 24 1.62 3.26 11.46
N ALA A 25 2.02 2.33 10.58
CA ALA A 25 3.18 1.45 10.78
C ALA A 25 4.50 2.24 10.82
N LYS A 26 4.68 3.22 9.93
CA LYS A 26 5.82 4.14 9.93
C LYS A 26 5.90 4.92 11.23
N GLU A 27 4.76 5.40 11.73
CA GLU A 27 4.72 6.14 13.00
C GLU A 27 5.03 5.24 14.21
N LYS A 28 4.57 3.99 14.21
CA LYS A 28 4.98 3.00 15.22
C LYS A 28 6.50 2.82 15.23
N LEU A 29 7.12 2.61 14.08
CA LEU A 29 8.57 2.48 13.95
C LEU A 29 9.31 3.72 14.45
N ARG A 30 8.87 4.92 14.05
CA ARG A 30 9.44 6.19 14.54
C ARG A 30 9.39 6.29 16.05
N LYS A 31 8.27 5.94 16.68
CA LYS A 31 8.14 5.94 18.14
C LYS A 31 9.11 4.97 18.82
N LEU A 32 9.30 3.77 18.27
CA LEU A 32 10.26 2.80 18.81
C LEU A 32 11.69 3.35 18.76
N VAL A 33 12.08 3.95 17.64
CA VAL A 33 13.39 4.58 17.49
C VAL A 33 13.56 5.74 18.49
N ASN A 34 12.56 6.63 18.60
CA ASN A 34 12.60 7.76 19.52
C ASN A 34 12.66 7.33 20.99
N ASN A 35 12.07 6.19 21.33
CA ASN A 35 12.11 5.61 22.67
C ASN A 35 13.42 4.84 22.96
N GLY A 36 14.36 4.78 22.01
CA GLY A 36 15.62 4.05 22.16
C GLY A 36 15.43 2.53 22.25
N VAL A 37 14.34 2.01 21.69
CA VAL A 37 14.11 0.56 21.64
C VAL A 37 15.18 -0.08 20.77
N SER A 38 15.84 -1.12 21.30
CA SER A 38 16.87 -1.85 20.56
C SER A 38 16.33 -2.40 19.24
N PHE A 39 17.13 -2.30 18.18
CA PHE A 39 16.80 -2.86 16.87
C PHE A 39 16.64 -4.38 16.88
N ASP A 40 17.36 -5.06 17.78
CA ASP A 40 17.28 -6.51 17.95
C ASP A 40 16.09 -6.95 18.81
N SER A 41 15.31 -6.00 19.34
CA SER A 41 14.14 -6.34 20.14
C SER A 41 13.05 -6.97 19.25
N SER A 42 12.31 -7.92 19.83
CA SER A 42 11.13 -8.51 19.19
C SER A 42 10.10 -7.45 18.81
N GLN A 43 9.98 -6.37 19.59
CA GLN A 43 9.07 -5.27 19.31
C GLN A 43 9.46 -4.52 18.04
N MET A 44 10.75 -4.21 17.84
CA MET A 44 11.23 -3.56 16.61
C MET A 44 11.05 -4.48 15.40
N MET A 45 11.46 -5.74 15.50
CA MET A 45 11.29 -6.69 14.39
C MET A 45 9.82 -6.88 14.00
N ASN A 46 8.92 -6.99 14.99
CA ASN A 46 7.49 -7.15 14.71
C ASN A 46 6.91 -5.92 14.00
N ALA A 47 7.23 -4.70 14.48
CA ALA A 47 6.79 -3.47 13.84
C ALA A 47 7.36 -3.31 12.42
N TYR A 48 8.61 -3.73 12.21
CA TYR A 48 9.25 -3.71 10.90
C TYR A 48 8.61 -4.73 9.94
N ASN A 49 8.32 -5.94 10.41
CA ASN A 49 7.64 -6.95 9.60
C ASN A 49 6.21 -6.53 9.23
N GLU A 50 5.49 -5.88 10.15
CA GLU A 50 4.17 -5.30 9.88
C GLU A 50 4.26 -4.23 8.77
N TYR A 51 5.20 -3.29 8.89
CA TYR A 51 5.46 -2.30 7.86
C TYR A 51 5.79 -2.92 6.50
N LYS A 52 6.71 -3.90 6.48
CA LYS A 52 7.16 -4.55 5.25
C LYS A 52 6.03 -5.30 4.54
N ALA A 53 5.20 -6.03 5.30
CA ALA A 53 4.06 -6.74 4.74
C ALA A 53 3.03 -5.79 4.12
N LEU A 54 2.84 -4.60 4.70
CA LEU A 54 1.98 -3.55 4.13
C LEU A 54 2.60 -2.91 2.88
N GLU A 55 3.91 -2.71 2.86
CA GLU A 55 4.64 -2.16 1.70
C GLU A 55 4.58 -3.11 0.50
N GLU A 56 4.75 -4.41 0.72
CA GLU A 56 4.60 -5.44 -0.31
C GLU A 56 3.17 -5.46 -0.88
N GLN A 57 2.16 -5.36 -0.01
CA GLN A 57 0.76 -5.28 -0.42
C GLN A 57 0.46 -4.00 -1.22
N TRP A 58 0.97 -2.85 -0.76
CA TRP A 58 0.84 -1.59 -1.48
C TRP A 58 1.44 -1.70 -2.88
N SER A 59 2.68 -2.18 -2.97
CA SER A 59 3.42 -2.27 -4.24
C SER A 59 2.70 -3.17 -5.25
N SER A 60 2.19 -4.32 -4.79
CA SER A 60 1.42 -5.22 -5.65
C SER A 60 0.11 -4.60 -6.13
N LEU A 61 -0.60 -3.88 -5.26
CA LEU A 61 -1.88 -3.27 -5.58
C LEU A 61 -1.72 -2.01 -6.45
N GLU A 62 -0.63 -1.27 -6.27
CA GLU A 62 -0.28 -0.11 -7.08
C GLU A 62 0.02 -0.53 -8.51
N ALA A 63 0.77 -1.63 -8.71
CA ALA A 63 0.96 -2.22 -10.04
C ALA A 63 -0.37 -2.57 -10.71
N GLU A 64 -1.28 -3.25 -10.00
CA GLU A 64 -2.62 -3.58 -10.53
C GLU A 64 -3.41 -2.30 -10.91
N TYR A 65 -3.36 -1.27 -10.06
CA TYR A 65 -4.03 -0.01 -10.33
C TYR A 65 -3.48 0.69 -11.59
N LEU A 66 -2.17 0.73 -11.74
CA LEU A 66 -1.49 1.35 -12.88
C LEU A 66 -1.82 0.61 -14.18
N ASP A 67 -1.78 -0.72 -14.17
CA ASP A 67 -2.15 -1.55 -15.32
C ASP A 67 -3.61 -1.30 -15.72
N LEU A 68 -4.54 -1.27 -14.74
CA LEU A 68 -5.96 -0.97 -15.00
C LEU A 68 -6.18 0.43 -15.55
N ARG A 69 -5.44 1.42 -15.04
CA ARG A 69 -5.52 2.81 -15.50
C ARG A 69 -5.06 2.90 -16.95
N ASP A 70 -3.93 2.30 -17.26
CA ASP A 70 -3.33 2.36 -18.60
C ASP A 70 -4.24 1.66 -19.61
N ASP A 71 -4.79 0.49 -19.27
CA ASP A 71 -5.78 -0.23 -20.07
C ASP A 71 -7.03 0.60 -20.42
N ILE A 72 -7.47 1.47 -19.50
CA ILE A 72 -8.62 2.35 -19.69
C ILE A 72 -8.23 3.56 -20.55
N CYS A 73 -7.05 4.14 -20.32
CA CYS A 73 -6.56 5.30 -21.06
C CYS A 73 -6.24 4.95 -22.53
N TYR A 74 -5.53 3.85 -22.79
CA TYR A 74 -5.20 3.41 -24.15
C TYR A 74 -6.45 3.11 -25.00
N LYS A 75 -7.51 2.57 -24.40
CA LYS A 75 -8.79 2.35 -25.11
C LYS A 75 -9.53 3.63 -25.46
N LYS A 76 -9.23 4.74 -24.78
CA LYS A 76 -9.87 6.04 -25.01
C LYS A 76 -9.22 6.82 -26.16
N GLU A 77 -7.99 6.48 -26.55
CA GLU A 77 -7.26 7.11 -27.66
C GLU A 77 -7.51 6.42 -29.02
N LEU A 78 -8.00 5.18 -29.00
CA LEU A 78 -8.30 4.37 -30.20
C LEU A 78 -9.80 4.36 -30.58
N ALA A 79 -10.65 5.05 -29.81
CA ALA A 79 -12.11 5.10 -29.98
C ALA A 79 -12.56 6.53 -30.29
#